data_AF-Q2GS36-F1
#
_entry.id   AF-Q2GS36-F1
#
_cell.length_a   1.000
_cell.length_b   1.000
_cell.length_c   1.000
_cell.angle_alpha   90.00
_cell.angle_beta   90.00
_cell.angle_gamma   90.00
#
_symmetry.space_group_name_H-M   'P 1'
#
loop_
_entity.id
_entity.type
_entity.pdbx_description
1 polymer ?
#
loop_
_entity_poly.entity_id
_entity_poly.type
_entity_poly.pdbx_seq_one_letter_code
_entity_poly.pdbx_strand_id
1 'polypeptide(L)'
;MLGLAASHLDIYGANVSSHALTHRVKAITLLNQALSTRPTSTAEADARFAAIFALAFQASCMPEGMTEFMSMIKGCHVIAKTSLLEYQDSLFKVFTRDGYGNSVRKILGTAPIVLQRKDEDLLSGFLESLRALGPLCTSSLEVRFLASTEHVVKIARVSAAEAFAHFSEHYGLVLHAAPEEYAPFVDPNHYPAQLLLIHFVLIEFAIGYIALGEVGRRFAYREKSCIAWMNQLAANLPERYKKYAEWPMNYVRTELGG
;
A
#
# COMPACT_ATOMS: atom_id res chain seq x y z
N MET A 1 4.85 -17.17 6.63
CA MET A 1 3.64 -17.90 6.18
C MET A 1 2.65 -18.17 7.31
N LEU A 2 2.97 -19.00 8.33
CA LEU A 2 2.02 -19.29 9.42
C LEU A 2 1.49 -18.04 10.14
N GLY A 3 2.37 -17.08 10.45
CA GLY A 3 1.95 -15.80 11.05
C GLY A 3 0.97 -15.01 10.19
N LEU A 4 1.24 -14.91 8.88
CA LEU A 4 0.34 -14.28 7.90
C LEU A 4 -1.01 -14.98 7.83
N ALA A 5 -1.02 -16.31 7.68
CA ALA A 5 -2.25 -17.09 7.59
C ALA A 5 -3.10 -16.95 8.85
N ALA A 6 -2.49 -17.03 10.03
CA ALA A 6 -3.17 -16.81 11.30
C ALA A 6 -3.73 -15.38 11.41
N SER A 7 -2.97 -14.35 11.02
CA SER A 7 -3.45 -12.96 11.04
C SER A 7 -4.63 -12.76 10.09
N HIS A 8 -4.58 -13.36 8.90
CA HIS A 8 -5.70 -13.31 7.95
C HIS A 8 -6.94 -14.01 8.52
N LEU A 9 -6.81 -15.19 9.13
CA LEU A 9 -7.93 -15.87 9.78
C LEU A 9 -8.53 -15.05 10.93
N ASP A 10 -7.69 -14.34 11.68
CA ASP A 10 -8.11 -13.52 12.81
C ASP A 10 -9.01 -12.33 12.39
N ILE A 11 -8.78 -11.75 11.20
CA ILE A 11 -9.67 -10.72 10.59
C ILE A 11 -11.12 -11.21 10.47
N TYR A 12 -11.31 -12.52 10.32
CA TYR A 12 -12.60 -13.19 10.20
C TYR A 12 -13.07 -13.87 11.50
N GLY A 13 -12.43 -13.58 12.64
CA GLY A 13 -12.90 -14.01 13.97
C GLY A 13 -12.38 -15.37 14.46
N ALA A 14 -11.28 -15.88 13.88
CA ALA A 14 -10.71 -17.15 14.31
C ALA A 14 -10.06 -17.13 15.72
N ASN A 15 -9.79 -15.96 16.29
CA ASN A 15 -9.19 -15.77 17.63
C ASN A 15 -7.82 -16.46 17.78
N VAL A 16 -6.96 -16.30 16.78
CA VAL A 16 -5.60 -16.90 16.71
C VAL A 16 -4.48 -15.85 16.70
N SER A 17 -4.79 -14.61 17.08
CA SER A 17 -3.83 -13.49 17.18
C SER A 17 -2.55 -13.84 17.95
N SER A 18 -2.65 -14.57 19.07
CA SER A 18 -1.48 -14.98 19.88
C SER A 18 -0.52 -15.89 19.10
N HIS A 19 -1.05 -16.82 18.30
CA HIS A 19 -0.26 -17.69 17.44
C HIS A 19 0.36 -16.90 16.29
N ALA A 20 -0.41 -15.96 15.71
CA ALA A 20 0.06 -15.08 14.66
C ALA A 20 1.29 -14.25 15.10
N LEU A 21 1.23 -13.66 16.30
CA LEU A 21 2.33 -12.89 16.88
C LEU A 21 3.54 -13.78 17.24
N THR A 22 3.30 -14.98 17.78
CA THR A 22 4.38 -15.92 18.09
C THR A 22 5.17 -16.31 16.84
N HIS A 23 4.47 -16.64 15.76
CA HIS A 23 5.12 -16.94 14.47
C HIS A 23 5.81 -15.72 13.86
N ARG A 24 5.25 -14.52 14.03
CA ARG A 24 5.84 -13.25 13.57
C ARG A 24 7.19 -12.99 14.22
N VAL A 25 7.26 -13.02 15.56
CA VAL A 25 8.50 -12.79 16.31
C VAL A 25 9.58 -13.77 15.87
N LYS A 26 9.24 -15.06 15.78
CA LYS A 26 10.18 -16.09 15.31
C LYS A 26 10.68 -15.81 13.89
N ALA A 27 9.79 -15.42 12.98
CA ALA A 27 10.15 -15.13 11.60
C ALA A 27 11.06 -13.89 11.48
N ILE A 28 10.78 -12.81 12.22
CA ILE A 28 11.63 -11.60 12.25
C ILE A 28 13.03 -11.94 12.75
N THR A 29 13.13 -12.68 13.87
CA THR A 29 14.43 -13.08 14.43
C THR A 29 15.26 -13.89 13.44
N LEU A 30 14.65 -14.92 12.83
CA LEU A 30 15.34 -15.78 11.86
C LEU A 30 15.70 -15.02 10.57
N LEU A 31 14.82 -14.14 10.10
CA LEU A 31 15.09 -13.33 8.92
C LEU A 31 16.24 -12.35 9.17
N ASN A 32 16.28 -11.66 10.32
CA ASN A 32 17.37 -10.75 10.66
C ASN A 32 18.72 -11.49 10.74
N GLN A 33 18.73 -12.70 11.30
CA GLN A 33 19.92 -13.56 11.30
C GLN A 33 20.35 -13.91 9.88
N ALA A 34 19.42 -14.30 9.01
CA ALA A 34 19.71 -14.61 7.62
C ALA A 34 20.23 -13.38 6.83
N LEU A 35 19.60 -12.22 7.01
CA LEU A 35 19.99 -10.96 6.34
C LEU A 35 21.36 -10.42 6.78
N SER A 36 21.92 -10.93 7.88
CA SER A 36 23.27 -10.58 8.34
C SER A 36 24.37 -11.20 7.46
N THR A 37 24.02 -12.13 6.58
CA THR A 37 24.95 -12.75 5.61
C THR A 37 24.41 -12.64 4.19
N ARG A 38 25.23 -12.88 3.17
CA ARG A 38 24.74 -13.02 1.79
C ARG A 38 24.06 -14.38 1.60
N PRO A 39 23.00 -14.49 0.77
CA PRO A 39 22.42 -15.78 0.42
C PRO A 39 23.47 -16.63 -0.32
N THR A 40 23.48 -17.94 -0.08
CA THR A 40 24.41 -18.87 -0.73
C THR A 40 23.80 -19.55 -1.96
N SER A 41 22.51 -19.33 -2.23
CA SER A 41 21.79 -19.88 -3.38
C SER A 41 20.58 -19.03 -3.76
N THR A 42 20.09 -19.17 -5.01
CA THR A 42 18.83 -18.55 -5.46
C THR A 42 17.65 -18.95 -4.58
N ALA A 43 17.56 -20.22 -4.18
CA ALA A 43 16.48 -20.71 -3.33
C ALA A 43 16.47 -20.04 -1.95
N GLU A 44 17.66 -19.77 -1.38
CA GLU A 44 17.78 -19.03 -0.13
C GLU A 44 17.41 -17.55 -0.30
N ALA A 45 17.85 -16.91 -1.39
CA ALA A 45 17.47 -15.54 -1.71
C ALA A 45 15.94 -15.39 -1.87
N ASP A 46 15.32 -16.32 -2.58
CA ASP A 46 13.88 -16.42 -2.75
C ASP A 46 13.17 -16.67 -1.41
N ALA A 47 13.70 -17.54 -0.54
CA ALA A 47 13.13 -17.78 0.79
C ALA A 47 13.19 -16.54 1.70
N ARG A 48 14.29 -15.79 1.65
CA ARG A 48 14.46 -14.52 2.40
C ARG A 48 13.48 -13.47 1.89
N PHE A 49 13.33 -13.32 0.58
CA PHE A 49 12.34 -12.43 -0.02
C PHE A 49 10.90 -12.85 0.37
N ALA A 50 10.57 -14.13 0.25
CA ALA A 50 9.26 -14.65 0.65
C ALA A 50 8.94 -14.38 2.12
N ALA A 51 9.94 -14.49 3.00
CA ALA A 51 9.78 -14.23 4.42
C ALA A 51 9.46 -12.76 4.71
N ILE A 52 10.22 -11.81 4.15
CA ILE A 52 9.95 -10.37 4.35
C ILE A 52 8.64 -9.95 3.70
N PHE A 53 8.31 -10.51 2.53
CA PHE A 53 7.06 -10.24 1.84
C PHE A 53 5.87 -10.73 2.67
N ALA A 54 5.95 -11.95 3.21
CA ALA A 54 4.91 -12.47 4.11
C ALA A 54 4.79 -11.64 5.40
N LEU A 55 5.88 -11.12 5.95
CA LEU A 55 5.86 -10.24 7.12
C LEU A 55 5.20 -8.89 6.81
N ALA A 56 5.47 -8.31 5.64
CA ALA A 56 4.83 -7.09 5.18
C ALA A 56 3.31 -7.29 5.06
N PHE A 57 2.88 -8.33 4.34
CA PHE A 57 1.46 -8.63 4.19
C PHE A 57 0.80 -9.00 5.52
N GLN A 58 1.54 -9.59 6.46
CA GLN A 58 1.04 -9.81 7.81
C GLN A 58 0.81 -8.48 8.55
N ALA A 59 1.72 -7.51 8.44
CA ALA A 59 1.53 -6.17 9.01
C ALA A 59 0.27 -5.50 8.43
N SER A 60 -0.02 -5.76 7.16
CA SER A 60 -1.20 -5.22 6.49
C SER A 60 -2.54 -5.84 6.93
N CYS A 61 -2.49 -6.88 7.77
CA CYS A 61 -3.64 -7.45 8.46
C CYS A 61 -3.85 -6.86 9.87
N MET A 62 -2.98 -5.95 10.33
CA MET A 62 -2.99 -5.41 11.69
C MET A 62 -3.52 -3.97 11.70
N PRO A 63 -4.47 -3.61 12.60
CA PRO A 63 -5.02 -2.25 12.68
C PRO A 63 -4.00 -1.16 13.01
N GLU A 64 -2.87 -1.48 13.65
CA GLU A 64 -1.78 -0.53 13.94
C GLU A 64 -0.56 -0.74 13.02
N GLY A 65 -0.71 -1.57 11.98
CA GLY A 65 0.39 -2.09 11.18
C GLY A 65 0.91 -1.18 10.06
N MET A 66 0.37 0.02 9.86
CA MET A 66 0.70 0.84 8.68
C MET A 66 2.19 1.17 8.57
N THR A 67 2.79 1.74 9.63
CA THR A 67 4.21 2.13 9.62
C THR A 67 5.12 0.92 9.43
N GLU A 68 4.77 -0.21 10.04
CA GLU A 68 5.50 -1.45 9.90
C GLU A 68 5.37 -2.02 8.48
N PHE A 69 4.17 -2.00 7.89
CA PHE A 69 3.92 -2.37 6.50
C PHE A 69 4.79 -1.55 5.54
N MET A 70 4.78 -0.22 5.68
CA MET A 70 5.58 0.68 4.85
C MET A 70 7.08 0.40 4.96
N SER A 71 7.56 0.12 6.19
CA SER A 71 8.96 -0.24 6.44
C SER A 71 9.33 -1.58 5.82
N MET A 72 8.46 -2.59 5.95
CA MET A 72 8.71 -3.93 5.42
C MET A 72 8.63 -3.99 3.89
N ILE A 73 7.71 -3.26 3.25
CA ILE A 73 7.67 -3.17 1.78
C ILE A 73 8.94 -2.48 1.27
N LYS A 74 9.44 -1.44 1.96
CA LYS A 74 10.75 -0.85 1.64
C LYS A 74 11.89 -1.86 1.80
N GLY A 75 11.86 -2.69 2.83
CA GLY A 75 12.81 -3.80 2.98
C GLY A 75 12.73 -4.83 1.84
N CYS A 76 11.53 -5.16 1.35
CA CYS A 76 11.35 -6.04 0.19
C CYS A 76 12.05 -5.48 -1.04
N HIS A 77 11.92 -4.16 -1.27
CA HIS A 77 12.59 -3.47 -2.37
C HIS A 77 14.11 -3.52 -2.27
N VAL A 78 14.65 -3.29 -1.07
CA VAL A 78 16.11 -3.39 -0.82
C VAL A 78 16.60 -4.81 -1.14
N ILE A 79 15.96 -5.84 -0.60
CA ILE A 79 16.35 -7.25 -0.84
C ILE A 79 16.21 -7.62 -2.32
N ALA A 80 15.15 -7.17 -3.00
CA ALA A 80 14.98 -7.40 -4.43
C ALA A 80 16.15 -6.82 -5.23
N LYS A 81 16.57 -5.59 -4.92
CA LYS A 81 17.71 -4.95 -5.60
C LYS A 81 19.06 -5.58 -5.27
N THR A 82 19.30 -5.92 -4.01
CA THR A 82 20.62 -6.38 -3.57
C THR A 82 20.84 -7.88 -3.76
N SER A 83 19.77 -8.67 -3.84
CA SER A 83 19.87 -10.13 -3.84
C SER A 83 19.19 -10.77 -5.03
N LEU A 84 18.01 -10.31 -5.48
CA LEU A 84 17.30 -10.97 -6.59
C LEU A 84 17.84 -10.59 -7.97
N LEU A 85 18.44 -9.40 -8.14
CA LEU A 85 19.06 -9.00 -9.42
C LEU A 85 20.29 -9.86 -9.80
N GLU A 86 20.95 -10.46 -8.81
CA GLU A 86 22.03 -11.44 -9.04
C GLU A 86 21.48 -12.78 -9.57
N TYR A 87 20.18 -13.05 -9.41
CA TYR A 87 19.55 -14.32 -9.76
C TYR A 87 18.40 -14.12 -10.76
N GLN A 88 18.73 -14.05 -12.05
CA GLN A 88 17.78 -13.90 -13.16
C GLN A 88 16.66 -14.97 -13.18
N ASP A 89 16.90 -16.13 -12.55
CA ASP A 89 15.96 -17.25 -12.45
C ASP A 89 15.06 -17.22 -11.19
N SER A 90 15.07 -16.14 -10.41
CA SER A 90 14.23 -16.00 -9.21
C SER A 90 12.73 -16.21 -9.50
N LEU A 91 12.06 -16.94 -8.62
CA LEU A 91 10.60 -17.10 -8.65
C LEU A 91 9.85 -15.77 -8.46
N PHE A 92 10.50 -14.80 -7.82
CA PHE A 92 9.91 -13.50 -7.47
C PHE A 92 10.14 -12.41 -8.53
N LYS A 93 10.69 -12.74 -9.70
CA LYS A 93 10.86 -11.78 -10.81
C LYS A 93 9.54 -11.13 -11.27
N VAL A 94 8.40 -11.77 -11.03
CA VAL A 94 7.06 -11.21 -11.32
C VAL A 94 6.72 -10.02 -10.42
N PHE A 95 7.34 -9.91 -9.24
CA PHE A 95 7.18 -8.75 -8.35
C PHE A 95 8.10 -7.57 -8.72
N THR A 96 8.82 -7.66 -9.84
CA THR A 96 9.43 -6.49 -10.48
C THR A 96 8.33 -5.58 -11.06
N ARG A 97 8.65 -4.29 -11.28
CA ARG A 97 7.72 -3.31 -11.87
C ARG A 97 7.03 -3.83 -13.13
N ASP A 98 7.81 -4.44 -14.02
CA ASP A 98 7.31 -4.93 -15.31
C ASP A 98 6.45 -6.19 -15.15
N GLY A 99 6.81 -7.07 -14.22
CA GLY A 99 6.04 -8.28 -13.93
C GLY A 99 4.65 -7.98 -13.35
N TYR A 100 4.57 -7.03 -12.41
CA TYR A 100 3.32 -6.65 -11.76
C TYR A 100 2.37 -5.96 -12.74
N GLY A 101 2.85 -4.95 -13.48
CA GLY A 101 2.03 -4.24 -14.46
C GLY A 101 1.49 -5.15 -15.57
N ASN A 102 2.28 -6.13 -16.03
CA ASN A 102 1.83 -7.14 -16.98
C ASN A 102 0.76 -8.06 -16.40
N SER A 103 0.88 -8.44 -15.13
CA SER A 103 -0.09 -9.31 -14.45
C SER A 103 -1.43 -8.60 -14.26
N VAL A 104 -1.40 -7.34 -13.84
CA VAL A 104 -2.57 -6.48 -13.71
C VAL A 104 -3.30 -6.32 -15.04
N ARG A 105 -2.58 -5.99 -16.13
CA ARG A 105 -3.20 -5.85 -17.47
C ARG A 105 -3.86 -7.13 -17.95
N LYS A 106 -3.29 -8.30 -17.63
CA LYS A 106 -3.90 -9.60 -17.97
C LYS A 106 -5.21 -9.86 -17.22
N ILE A 107 -5.32 -9.38 -15.98
CA ILE A 107 -6.51 -9.58 -15.13
C ILE A 107 -7.60 -8.55 -15.47
N LEU A 108 -7.22 -7.27 -15.58
CA LEU A 108 -8.15 -6.16 -15.78
C LEU A 108 -8.55 -5.93 -17.25
N GLY A 109 -7.74 -6.43 -18.19
CA GLY A 109 -7.83 -6.02 -19.59
C GLY A 109 -7.35 -4.59 -19.81
N THR A 110 -7.31 -4.15 -21.06
CA THR A 110 -6.90 -2.79 -21.46
C THR A 110 -8.02 -1.99 -22.09
N ALA A 111 -9.26 -2.49 -22.00
CA ALA A 111 -10.41 -1.80 -22.53
C ALA A 111 -10.69 -0.54 -21.70
N PRO A 112 -11.12 0.57 -22.32
CA PRO A 112 -11.56 1.74 -21.59
C PRO A 112 -12.69 1.40 -20.63
N ILE A 113 -12.68 2.00 -19.44
CA ILE A 113 -13.79 1.84 -18.48
C ILE A 113 -14.95 2.72 -18.93
N VAL A 114 -16.17 2.21 -18.84
CA VAL A 114 -17.38 3.04 -18.91
C VAL A 114 -17.74 3.46 -17.49
N LEU A 115 -17.42 4.71 -17.13
CA LEU A 115 -17.73 5.25 -15.82
C LEU A 115 -19.22 5.57 -15.68
N GLN A 116 -19.79 5.24 -14.53
CA GLN A 116 -21.10 5.72 -14.12
C GLN A 116 -20.97 7.13 -13.54
N ARG A 117 -22.09 7.85 -13.44
CA ARG A 117 -22.12 9.21 -12.88
C ARG A 117 -21.49 9.28 -11.48
N LYS A 118 -21.80 8.29 -10.63
CA LYS A 118 -21.24 8.18 -9.27
C LYS A 118 -19.70 8.04 -9.27
N ASP A 119 -19.13 7.37 -10.28
CA ASP A 119 -17.70 7.14 -10.38
C ASP A 119 -17.00 8.44 -10.80
N GLU A 120 -17.61 9.21 -11.72
CA GLU A 120 -17.13 10.54 -12.09
C GLU A 120 -17.18 11.53 -10.93
N ASP A 121 -18.25 11.51 -10.15
CA ASP A 121 -18.40 12.36 -8.96
C ASP A 121 -17.36 11.99 -7.89
N LEU A 122 -17.12 10.68 -7.67
CA LEU A 122 -16.06 10.17 -6.79
C LEU A 122 -14.66 10.65 -7.23
N LEU A 123 -14.30 10.43 -8.50
CA LEU A 123 -12.98 10.81 -9.02
C LEU A 123 -12.78 12.33 -9.02
N SER A 124 -13.85 13.11 -9.17
CA SER A 124 -13.79 14.58 -9.10
C SER A 124 -13.56 15.05 -7.66
N GLY A 125 -14.31 14.53 -6.69
CA GLY A 125 -14.09 14.83 -5.27
C GLY A 125 -12.70 14.42 -4.78
N PHE A 126 -12.18 13.29 -5.27
CA PHE A 126 -10.83 12.83 -4.93
C PHE A 126 -9.78 13.84 -5.41
N LEU A 127 -9.89 14.31 -6.66
CA LEU A 127 -8.96 15.30 -7.21
C LEU A 127 -9.07 16.65 -6.49
N GLU A 128 -10.26 17.09 -6.10
CA GLU A 128 -10.45 18.31 -5.33
C GLU A 128 -9.80 18.20 -3.94
N SER A 129 -10.00 17.07 -3.25
CA SER A 129 -9.37 16.79 -1.96
C SER A 129 -7.84 16.78 -2.04
N LEU A 130 -7.27 16.13 -3.07
CA LEU A 130 -5.82 16.15 -3.31
C LEU A 130 -5.29 17.56 -3.57
N ARG A 131 -5.95 18.35 -4.44
CA ARG A 131 -5.53 19.73 -4.74
C ARG A 131 -5.48 20.60 -3.49
N ALA A 132 -6.39 20.39 -2.54
CA ALA A 132 -6.40 21.11 -1.27
C ALA A 132 -5.14 20.84 -0.41
N LEU A 133 -4.47 19.71 -0.62
CA LEU A 133 -3.19 19.38 0.05
C LEU A 133 -1.99 20.08 -0.57
N GLY A 134 -2.09 20.58 -1.81
CA GLY A 134 -0.99 21.20 -2.55
C GLY A 134 -0.21 22.25 -1.74
N PRO A 135 -0.88 23.25 -1.14
CA PRO A 135 -0.21 24.27 -0.32
C PRO A 135 0.46 23.74 0.95
N LEU A 136 0.14 22.53 1.40
CA LEU A 136 0.72 21.90 2.59
C LEU A 136 1.97 21.07 2.27
N CYS A 137 2.14 20.66 1.01
CA CYS A 137 3.25 19.83 0.57
C CYS A 137 4.48 20.71 0.33
N THR A 138 5.50 20.54 1.15
CA THR A 138 6.71 21.38 1.15
C THR A 138 7.97 20.60 0.79
N SER A 139 8.01 19.29 1.08
CA SER A 139 9.15 18.46 0.69
C SER A 139 9.05 17.95 -0.75
N SER A 140 10.21 17.65 -1.35
CA SER A 140 10.31 17.03 -2.67
C SER A 140 9.51 15.73 -2.77
N LEU A 141 9.56 14.89 -1.72
CA LEU A 141 8.82 13.63 -1.69
C LEU A 141 7.31 13.87 -1.63
N GLU A 142 6.83 14.79 -0.77
CA GLU A 142 5.39 15.13 -0.70
C GLU A 142 4.85 15.63 -2.04
N VAL A 143 5.57 16.53 -2.71
CA VAL A 143 5.15 17.09 -4.00
C VAL A 143 5.09 16.00 -5.07
N ARG A 144 6.10 15.13 -5.16
CA ARG A 144 6.11 14.01 -6.11
C ARG A 144 5.01 13.00 -5.79
N PHE A 145 4.79 12.73 -4.51
CA PHE A 145 3.75 11.81 -4.04
C PHE A 145 2.38 12.36 -4.42
N LEU A 146 2.03 13.59 -4.02
CA LEU A 146 0.79 14.25 -4.41
C LEU A 146 0.54 14.21 -5.92
N ALA A 147 1.53 14.63 -6.72
CA ALA A 147 1.41 14.66 -8.17
C ALA A 147 1.16 13.26 -8.77
N SER A 148 1.84 12.23 -8.22
CA SER A 148 1.64 10.86 -8.63
C SER A 148 0.26 10.32 -8.22
N THR A 149 -0.23 10.64 -7.01
CA THR A 149 -1.59 10.27 -6.59
C THR A 149 -2.63 10.90 -7.52
N GLU A 150 -2.50 12.19 -7.83
CA GLU A 150 -3.40 12.87 -8.76
C GLU A 150 -3.37 12.24 -10.16
N HIS A 151 -2.19 11.84 -10.62
CA HIS A 151 -2.02 11.22 -11.93
C HIS A 151 -2.75 9.89 -12.02
N VAL A 152 -2.65 9.05 -10.99
CA VAL A 152 -3.37 7.77 -10.91
C VAL A 152 -4.89 8.00 -10.99
N VAL A 153 -5.43 8.97 -10.26
CA VAL A 153 -6.88 9.29 -10.30
C VAL A 153 -7.31 9.82 -11.68
N LYS A 154 -6.48 10.65 -12.33
CA LYS A 154 -6.75 11.16 -13.69
C LYS A 154 -6.79 10.02 -14.71
N ILE A 155 -5.85 9.08 -14.64
CA ILE A 155 -5.79 7.92 -15.55
C ILE A 155 -6.94 6.96 -15.31
N ALA A 156 -7.39 6.78 -14.05
CA ALA A 156 -8.52 5.91 -13.74
C ALA A 156 -9.82 6.32 -14.44
N ARG A 157 -9.93 7.57 -14.91
CA ARG A 157 -11.06 8.01 -15.76
C ARG A 157 -11.10 7.35 -17.13
N VAL A 158 -9.96 6.84 -17.59
CA VAL A 158 -9.80 6.29 -18.94
C VAL A 158 -9.52 4.80 -18.87
N SER A 159 -8.59 4.37 -18.01
CA SER A 159 -8.09 3.00 -17.96
C SER A 159 -7.74 2.56 -16.54
N ALA A 160 -8.46 1.56 -16.05
CA ALA A 160 -8.21 0.94 -14.74
C ALA A 160 -6.84 0.25 -14.69
N ALA A 161 -6.48 -0.45 -15.77
CA ALA A 161 -5.23 -1.18 -15.82
C ALA A 161 -4.01 -0.26 -15.83
N GLU A 162 -4.10 0.88 -16.54
CA GLU A 162 -3.06 1.90 -16.49
C GLU A 162 -3.02 2.58 -15.12
N ALA A 163 -4.17 2.89 -14.53
CA ALA A 163 -4.22 3.47 -13.19
C ALA A 163 -3.59 2.55 -12.14
N PHE A 164 -3.88 1.25 -12.17
CA PHE A 164 -3.24 0.27 -11.28
C PHE A 164 -1.74 0.12 -11.54
N ALA A 165 -1.31 0.15 -12.80
CA ALA A 165 0.11 0.13 -13.13
C ALA A 165 0.83 1.34 -12.52
N HIS A 166 0.27 2.54 -12.65
CA HIS A 166 0.82 3.74 -12.03
C HIS A 166 0.69 3.76 -10.50
N PHE A 167 -0.36 3.17 -9.93
CA PHE A 167 -0.47 2.99 -8.47
C PHE A 167 0.66 2.11 -7.92
N SER A 168 1.10 1.12 -8.70
CA SER A 168 2.26 0.29 -8.33
C SER A 168 3.56 1.09 -8.35
N GLU A 169 3.69 2.00 -9.30
CA GLU A 169 4.83 2.94 -9.38
C GLU A 169 4.81 3.96 -8.25
N HIS A 170 3.62 4.29 -7.75
CA HIS A 170 3.43 5.20 -6.63
C HIS A 170 4.09 4.68 -5.34
N TYR A 171 3.96 3.37 -5.04
CA TYR A 171 4.77 2.72 -3.99
C TYR A 171 6.26 2.99 -4.22
N GLY A 172 6.71 2.90 -5.48
CA GLY A 172 8.08 3.17 -5.92
C GLY A 172 8.66 4.49 -5.41
N LEU A 173 7.86 5.56 -5.25
CA LEU A 173 8.36 6.84 -4.71
C LEU A 173 8.92 6.69 -3.30
N VAL A 174 8.20 5.98 -2.43
CA VAL A 174 8.60 5.75 -1.03
C VAL A 174 9.71 4.70 -0.93
N LEU A 175 9.66 3.69 -1.79
CA LEU A 175 10.67 2.63 -1.85
C LEU A 175 12.04 3.15 -2.27
N HIS A 176 12.07 4.15 -3.16
CA HIS A 176 13.30 4.77 -3.65
C HIS A 176 13.72 6.02 -2.88
N ALA A 177 12.87 6.53 -1.98
CA ALA A 177 13.20 7.70 -1.18
C ALA A 177 14.48 7.47 -0.35
N ALA A 178 15.38 8.45 -0.35
CA ALA A 178 16.55 8.45 0.49
C ALA A 178 16.13 8.48 1.98
N PRO A 179 16.97 8.04 2.94
CA PRO A 179 16.65 8.06 4.37
C PRO A 179 16.14 9.43 4.86
N GLU A 180 16.70 10.50 4.33
CA GLU A 180 16.41 11.89 4.69
C GLU A 180 15.04 12.36 4.18
N GLU A 181 14.56 11.80 3.06
CA GLU A 181 13.19 12.02 2.57
C GLU A 181 12.19 11.06 3.26
N TYR A 182 12.61 9.82 3.51
CA TYR A 182 11.73 8.77 4.02
C TYR A 182 11.36 8.96 5.49
N ALA A 183 12.34 9.22 6.36
CA ALA A 183 12.09 9.31 7.80
C ALA A 183 11.07 10.40 8.17
N PRO A 184 11.16 11.63 7.62
CA PRO A 184 10.12 12.65 7.86
C PRO A 184 8.76 12.28 7.26
N PHE A 185 8.73 11.55 6.15
CA PHE A 185 7.48 11.19 5.47
C PHE A 185 6.65 10.15 6.25
N VAL A 186 7.31 9.27 7.01
CA VAL A 186 6.63 8.27 7.86
C VAL A 186 6.46 8.73 9.32
N ASP A 187 6.84 9.96 9.64
CA ASP A 187 6.70 10.51 10.99
C ASP A 187 5.21 10.76 11.33
N PRO A 188 4.69 10.19 12.43
CA PRO A 188 3.31 10.40 12.90
C PRO A 188 3.00 11.84 13.36
N ASN A 189 3.97 12.76 13.32
CA ASN A 189 3.74 14.19 13.53
C ASN A 189 3.85 15.01 12.23
N HIS A 190 4.21 14.37 11.12
CA HIS A 190 4.22 15.00 9.80
C HIS A 190 2.83 14.94 9.17
N TYR A 191 1.97 15.88 9.53
CA TYR A 191 0.54 15.85 9.15
C TYR A 191 0.27 15.94 7.63
N PRO A 192 0.99 16.75 6.81
CA PRO A 192 0.87 16.69 5.36
C PRO A 192 1.09 15.28 4.79
N ALA A 193 2.14 14.59 5.23
CA ALA A 193 2.43 13.22 4.81
C ALA A 193 1.35 12.22 5.27
N GLN A 194 0.81 12.37 6.48
CA GLN A 194 -0.32 11.55 6.92
C GLN A 194 -1.57 11.73 6.06
N LEU A 195 -1.89 12.97 5.67
CA LEU A 195 -3.00 13.25 4.75
C LEU A 195 -2.77 12.62 3.38
N LEU A 196 -1.54 12.63 2.87
CA LEU A 196 -1.16 11.92 1.65
C LEU A 196 -1.31 10.40 1.80
N LEU A 197 -0.93 9.85 2.96
CA LEU A 197 -1.08 8.42 3.26
C LEU A 197 -2.57 8.00 3.34
N ILE A 198 -3.45 8.84 3.89
CA ILE A 198 -4.91 8.58 3.86
C ILE A 198 -5.38 8.43 2.41
N HIS A 199 -5.02 9.37 1.53
CA HIS A 199 -5.42 9.30 0.11
C HIS A 199 -4.78 8.10 -0.60
N PHE A 200 -3.53 7.79 -0.29
CA PHE A 200 -2.84 6.63 -0.84
C PHE A 200 -3.50 5.30 -0.46
N VAL A 201 -3.96 5.15 0.78
CA VAL A 201 -4.71 3.97 1.19
C VAL A 201 -6.08 3.96 0.52
N LEU A 202 -6.76 5.11 0.46
CA LEU A 202 -8.08 5.26 -0.12
C LEU A 202 -8.13 4.87 -1.61
N ILE A 203 -7.06 5.17 -2.36
CA ILE A 203 -7.00 4.92 -3.81
C ILE A 203 -7.11 3.42 -4.14
N GLU A 204 -6.62 2.54 -3.25
CA GLU A 204 -6.69 1.08 -3.40
C GLU A 204 -8.16 0.61 -3.47
N PHE A 205 -9.04 1.27 -2.72
CA PHE A 205 -10.48 0.98 -2.68
C PHE A 205 -11.25 1.76 -3.74
N ALA A 206 -11.03 3.07 -3.83
CA ALA A 206 -11.78 3.94 -4.74
C ALA A 206 -11.55 3.53 -6.21
N ILE A 207 -10.29 3.34 -6.62
CA ILE A 207 -9.97 2.91 -7.99
C ILE A 207 -10.09 1.40 -8.12
N GLY A 208 -9.76 0.64 -7.08
CA GLY A 208 -9.93 -0.81 -7.08
C GLY A 208 -11.35 -1.25 -7.38
N TYR A 209 -12.35 -0.60 -6.79
CA TYR A 209 -13.75 -0.94 -7.01
C TYR A 209 -14.29 -0.45 -8.36
N ILE A 210 -13.82 0.69 -8.86
CA ILE A 210 -14.13 1.11 -10.24
C ILE A 210 -13.56 0.11 -11.25
N ALA A 211 -12.32 -0.37 -11.02
CA ALA A 211 -11.61 -1.26 -11.92
C ALA A 211 -12.12 -2.71 -11.91
N LEU A 212 -12.38 -3.25 -10.73
CA LEU A 212 -12.63 -4.69 -10.53
C LEU A 212 -14.11 -5.00 -10.23
N GLY A 213 -14.96 -3.99 -10.02
CA GLY A 213 -16.35 -4.17 -9.63
C GLY A 213 -16.49 -5.10 -8.41
N GLU A 214 -17.42 -6.06 -8.48
CA GLU A 214 -17.64 -7.06 -7.42
C GLU A 214 -16.45 -7.99 -7.18
N VAL A 215 -15.60 -8.20 -8.19
CA VAL A 215 -14.39 -9.02 -8.06
C VAL A 215 -13.38 -8.34 -7.13
N GLY A 216 -13.35 -7.00 -7.10
CA GLY A 216 -12.45 -6.22 -6.26
C GLY A 216 -12.68 -6.46 -4.78
N ARG A 217 -13.94 -6.62 -4.36
CA ARG A 217 -14.29 -6.90 -2.96
C ARG A 217 -13.74 -8.24 -2.47
N ARG A 218 -13.52 -9.21 -3.37
CA ARG A 218 -12.91 -10.51 -3.01
C ARG A 218 -11.42 -10.39 -2.66
N PHE A 219 -10.77 -9.31 -3.11
CA PHE A 219 -9.37 -9.01 -2.82
C PHE A 219 -9.20 -7.99 -1.68
N ALA A 220 -10.30 -7.49 -1.12
CA ALA A 220 -10.31 -6.48 -0.06
C ALA A 220 -10.07 -7.06 1.35
N TYR A 221 -9.25 -8.12 1.48
CA TYR A 221 -8.97 -8.75 2.79
C TYR A 221 -8.33 -7.79 3.79
N ARG A 222 -7.74 -6.68 3.32
CA ARG A 222 -7.14 -5.63 4.14
C ARG A 222 -8.06 -4.47 4.46
N GLU A 223 -9.28 -4.45 3.92
CA GLU A 223 -10.21 -3.33 4.06
C GLU A 223 -10.36 -2.87 5.51
N LYS A 224 -10.64 -3.79 6.43
CA LYS A 224 -10.76 -3.48 7.86
C LYS A 224 -9.50 -2.83 8.44
N SER A 225 -8.31 -3.34 8.08
CA SER A 225 -7.04 -2.79 8.59
C SER A 225 -6.76 -1.42 7.98
N CYS A 226 -7.01 -1.25 6.69
CA CYS A 226 -6.84 0.04 6.00
C CYS A 226 -7.82 1.11 6.51
N ILE A 227 -9.07 0.75 6.79
CA ILE A 227 -10.05 1.64 7.45
C ILE A 227 -9.51 2.05 8.82
N ALA A 228 -9.02 1.11 9.63
CA ALA A 228 -8.42 1.40 10.92
C ALA A 228 -7.21 2.34 10.80
N TRP A 229 -6.34 2.14 9.80
CA TRP A 229 -5.21 3.02 9.51
C TRP A 229 -5.66 4.45 9.21
N MET A 230 -6.62 4.62 8.29
CA MET A 230 -7.14 5.92 7.92
C MET A 230 -7.82 6.61 9.10
N ASN A 231 -8.59 5.88 9.90
CA ASN A 231 -9.21 6.38 11.13
C ASN A 231 -8.16 6.86 12.15
N GLN A 232 -7.11 6.07 12.39
CA GLN A 232 -6.04 6.43 13.31
C GLN A 232 -5.27 7.67 12.84
N LEU A 233 -4.93 7.72 11.54
CA LEU A 233 -4.29 8.90 10.94
C LEU A 233 -5.15 10.15 11.10
N ALA A 234 -6.44 10.06 10.76
CA ALA A 234 -7.37 11.19 10.86
C ALA A 234 -7.57 11.65 12.31
N ALA A 235 -7.63 10.71 13.26
CA ALA A 235 -7.79 11.01 14.69
C ALA A 235 -6.57 11.74 15.27
N ASN A 236 -5.37 11.48 14.75
CA ASN A 236 -4.13 12.10 15.20
C ASN A 236 -3.91 13.52 14.62
N LEU A 237 -4.76 13.97 13.68
CA LEU A 237 -4.62 15.29 13.08
C LEU A 237 -4.98 16.41 14.08
N PRO A 238 -4.14 17.45 14.21
CA PRO A 238 -4.52 18.68 14.90
C PRO A 238 -5.72 19.35 14.21
N GLU A 239 -6.48 20.14 14.97
CA GLU A 239 -7.72 20.76 14.51
C GLU A 239 -7.58 21.48 13.17
N ARG A 240 -6.47 22.20 12.95
CA ARG A 240 -6.19 22.94 11.71
C ARG A 240 -6.11 22.07 10.45
N TYR A 241 -5.81 20.78 10.60
CA TYR A 241 -5.67 19.82 9.49
C TYR A 241 -6.91 18.97 9.26
N LYS A 242 -7.85 18.88 10.21
CA LYS A 242 -9.01 17.98 10.12
C LYS A 242 -9.85 18.22 8.87
N LYS A 243 -10.02 19.48 8.46
CA LYS A 243 -10.73 19.86 7.22
C LYS A 243 -10.21 19.17 5.96
N TYR A 244 -8.92 18.84 5.90
CA TYR A 244 -8.33 18.17 4.73
C TYR A 244 -8.58 16.65 4.73
N ALA A 245 -8.99 16.08 5.86
CA ALA A 245 -9.38 14.68 5.97
C ALA A 245 -10.90 14.47 5.87
N GLU A 246 -11.71 15.55 5.84
CA GLU A 246 -13.17 15.44 5.86
C GLU A 246 -13.70 14.63 4.68
N TRP A 247 -13.31 14.99 3.45
CA TRP A 247 -13.74 14.29 2.24
C TRP A 247 -13.34 12.79 2.23
N PRO A 248 -12.05 12.42 2.39
CA PRO A 248 -11.67 11.01 2.33
C PRO A 248 -12.32 10.20 3.46
N MET A 249 -12.43 10.76 4.68
CA MET A 249 -13.07 10.05 5.78
C MET A 249 -14.59 9.97 5.64
N ASN A 250 -15.23 10.91 4.95
CA ASN A 250 -16.64 10.80 4.62
C ASN A 250 -16.90 9.63 3.68
N TYR A 251 -16.07 9.48 2.65
CA TYR A 251 -16.15 8.32 1.75
C TYR A 251 -15.98 7.00 2.50
N VAL A 252 -14.98 6.92 3.41
CA VAL A 252 -14.76 5.71 4.24
C VAL A 252 -16.01 5.35 5.04
N ARG A 253 -16.67 6.33 5.67
CA ARG A 253 -17.89 6.08 6.45
C ARG A 253 -19.09 5.66 5.59
N THR A 254 -19.30 6.29 4.43
CA THR A 254 -20.50 6.05 3.62
C THR A 254 -20.39 4.83 2.72
N GLU A 255 -19.21 4.59 2.13
CA GLU A 255 -19.03 3.57 1.10
C GLU A 255 -18.31 2.31 1.60
N LEU A 256 -17.46 2.44 2.63
CA LEU A 256 -16.67 1.31 3.16
C LEU A 256 -17.16 0.81 4.52
N GLY A 257 -18.22 1.40 5.08
CA GLY A 257 -18.82 0.97 6.35
C GLY A 257 -17.92 1.21 7.57
N GLY A 258 -17.21 2.35 7.58
CA GLY A 258 -16.27 2.74 8.64
C GLY A 258 -16.86 2.95 10.03
#